data_AF-A0AAW1UEU2-F1
#
_entry.id   AF-A0AAW1UEU2-F1
#
_cell.length_a   1.000
_cell.length_b   1.000
_cell.length_c   1.000
_cell.angle_alpha   90.00
_cell.angle_beta   90.00
_cell.angle_gamma   90.00
#
_symmetry.space_group_name_H-M   'P 1'
#
loop_
_entity.id
_entity.type
_entity.pdbx_description
1 polymer ?
#
loop_
_entity_poly.entity_id
_entity_poly.type
_entity_poly.pdbx_seq_one_letter_code
_entity_poly.pdbx_strand_id
1 'polypeptide(L)'
;MVSNYFKSRLTYLLNGLNYEASINTFEEIISSGLKIGATQDGADLINTSSKIAEYLATNYVNCRGVDCLRRTVLKKDLATIALNAVAYSRRNNFSEEKTGRILFNKLHSLSFRKPLCTFFNKGHPLYPLYDRSLQRLAESGILMKIYLKYVRTNMMNEPILNSTQSLNFGHMVAPLCMWSIGITLSVITFFYEIILAKRNFSSMNLSKGLSSFKK
;
A
#
# COMPACT_ATOMS: atom_id res chain seq x y z
N MET A 1 -16.10 28.41 1.48
CA MET A 1 -15.60 27.36 2.40
C MET A 1 -15.81 25.94 1.86
N VAL A 2 -17.02 25.57 1.39
CA VAL A 2 -17.35 24.23 0.86
C VAL A 2 -16.45 23.77 -0.31
N SER A 3 -16.13 24.66 -1.26
CA SER A 3 -15.25 24.31 -2.40
C SER A 3 -13.86 23.86 -1.97
N ASN A 4 -13.28 24.50 -0.94
CA ASN A 4 -11.94 24.13 -0.45
C ASN A 4 -11.97 22.78 0.26
N TYR A 5 -13.03 22.50 1.02
CA TYR A 5 -13.24 21.19 1.65
C TYR A 5 -13.35 20.09 0.59
N PHE A 6 -14.17 20.29 -0.45
CA PHE A 6 -14.31 19.35 -1.55
C PHE A 6 -12.98 19.12 -2.28
N LYS A 7 -12.26 20.18 -2.65
CA LYS A 7 -10.94 20.09 -3.29
C LYS A 7 -9.96 19.30 -2.41
N SER A 8 -9.87 19.62 -1.12
CA SER A 8 -9.00 18.91 -0.18
C SER A 8 -9.34 17.42 -0.09
N ARG A 9 -10.63 17.08 0.02
CA ARG A 9 -11.09 15.70 0.11
C ARG A 9 -10.87 14.93 -1.19
N LEU A 10 -11.11 15.57 -2.33
CA LEU A 10 -10.86 14.99 -3.65
C LEU A 10 -9.36 14.75 -3.88
N THR A 11 -8.51 15.73 -3.56
CA THR A 11 -7.05 15.55 -3.60
C THR A 11 -6.60 14.41 -2.70
N TYR A 12 -7.18 14.26 -1.50
CA TYR A 12 -6.90 13.13 -0.62
C TYR A 12 -7.30 11.79 -1.23
N LEU A 13 -8.47 11.70 -1.87
CA LEU A 13 -8.92 10.46 -2.53
C LEU A 13 -8.11 10.12 -3.79
N LEU A 14 -7.70 11.14 -4.55
CA LEU A 14 -6.92 10.96 -5.78
C LEU A 14 -5.44 10.64 -5.50
N ASN A 15 -4.88 11.21 -4.44
CA ASN A 15 -3.51 10.90 -3.98
C ASN A 15 -3.47 9.67 -3.06
N GLY A 16 -4.63 9.26 -2.54
CA GLY A 16 -4.77 8.11 -1.67
C GLY A 16 -4.61 6.82 -2.47
N LEU A 17 -3.42 6.23 -2.39
CA LEU A 17 -3.21 4.84 -2.79
C LEU A 17 -3.94 3.93 -1.80
N ASN A 18 -5.23 3.74 -2.02
CA ASN A 18 -5.96 2.69 -1.33
C ASN A 18 -5.55 1.37 -1.97
N TYR A 19 -4.66 0.64 -1.29
CA TYR A 19 -4.44 -0.77 -1.62
C TYR A 19 -5.77 -1.49 -1.38
N GLU A 20 -6.29 -2.20 -2.38
CA GLU A 20 -7.61 -2.86 -2.32
C GLU A 20 -7.76 -3.82 -1.12
N ALA A 21 -6.64 -4.34 -0.60
CA ALA A 21 -6.59 -5.08 0.66
C ALA A 21 -5.17 -5.02 1.26
N SER A 22 -4.83 -3.96 2.00
CA SER A 22 -3.58 -3.96 2.76
C SER A 22 -3.73 -4.88 3.98
N ILE A 23 -2.81 -5.84 4.12
CA ILE A 23 -2.74 -6.71 5.29
C ILE A 23 -1.88 -6.02 6.35
N ASN A 24 -2.50 -5.62 7.45
CA ASN A 24 -1.90 -4.84 8.53
C ASN A 24 -1.84 -5.60 9.85
N THR A 25 -2.64 -6.66 10.00
CA THR A 25 -2.74 -7.47 11.21
C THR A 25 -2.42 -8.94 10.94
N PHE A 26 -2.13 -9.70 12.01
CA PHE A 26 -1.87 -11.14 11.87
C PHE A 26 -3.14 -11.88 11.49
N GLU A 27 -4.25 -11.45 12.05
CA GLU A 27 -5.59 -11.98 11.84
C GLU A 27 -5.98 -11.87 10.36
N GLU A 28 -5.60 -10.78 9.69
CA GLU A 28 -5.75 -10.61 8.24
C GLU A 28 -4.86 -11.56 7.42
N ILE A 29 -3.65 -11.91 7.92
CA ILE A 29 -2.81 -12.94 7.28
C ILE A 29 -3.51 -14.31 7.37
N ILE A 30 -4.09 -14.64 8.53
CA ILE A 30 -4.82 -15.89 8.71
C ILE A 30 -6.07 -15.91 7.82
N SER A 31 -6.88 -14.84 7.83
CA SER A 31 -8.14 -14.79 7.07
C SER A 31 -7.93 -14.75 5.56
N SER A 32 -6.79 -14.22 5.09
CA SER A 32 -6.41 -14.24 3.67
C SER A 32 -5.96 -15.62 3.16
N GLY A 33 -5.71 -16.58 4.05
CA GLY A 33 -5.23 -17.92 3.67
C GLY A 33 -3.80 -17.93 3.14
N LEU A 34 -3.03 -16.85 3.38
CA LEU A 34 -1.63 -16.79 2.98
C LEU A 34 -0.79 -17.75 3.83
N LYS A 35 0.08 -18.49 3.16
CA LYS A 35 1.10 -19.31 3.83
C LYS A 35 2.18 -18.42 4.41
N ILE A 36 2.87 -18.87 5.46
CA ILE A 36 3.94 -18.11 6.08
C ILE A 36 5.29 -18.73 5.72
N GLY A 37 6.07 -17.98 4.97
CA GLY A 37 7.44 -18.34 4.65
C GLY A 37 8.44 -17.75 5.64
N ALA A 38 9.41 -18.55 6.08
CA ALA A 38 10.58 -18.00 6.76
C ALA A 38 11.85 -18.78 6.40
N THR A 39 13.00 -18.17 6.65
CA THR A 39 14.28 -18.90 6.68
C THR A 39 14.35 -19.79 7.92
N GLN A 40 15.37 -20.64 8.02
CA GLN A 40 15.61 -21.47 9.20
C GLN A 40 15.63 -20.64 10.51
N ASP A 41 16.16 -19.42 10.48
CA ASP A 41 16.19 -18.53 11.64
C ASP A 41 14.80 -18.10 12.15
N GLY A 42 13.79 -18.16 11.28
CA GLY A 42 12.40 -17.88 11.62
C GLY A 42 11.65 -19.11 12.13
N ALA A 43 12.19 -20.32 11.94
CA ALA A 43 11.59 -21.54 12.47
C ALA A 43 11.62 -21.58 14.00
N ASP A 44 12.61 -20.93 14.62
CA ASP A 44 12.69 -20.79 16.09
C ASP A 44 11.43 -20.13 16.69
N LEU A 45 10.74 -19.28 15.93
CA LEU A 45 9.51 -18.60 16.38
C LEU A 45 8.32 -19.56 16.48
N ILE A 46 8.36 -20.70 15.77
CA ILE A 46 7.32 -21.73 15.74
C ILE A 46 7.23 -22.46 17.09
N ASN A 47 8.30 -22.45 17.90
CA ASN A 47 8.33 -23.13 19.19
C ASN A 47 7.72 -22.33 20.35
N THR A 48 7.12 -21.16 20.08
CA THR A 48 6.52 -20.30 21.12
C THR A 48 5.09 -20.74 21.44
N SER A 49 4.59 -20.66 22.67
CA SER A 49 3.25 -21.15 23.06
C SER A 49 2.06 -20.24 22.65
N SER A 50 2.13 -19.57 21.50
CA SER A 50 1.11 -18.60 21.06
C SER A 50 0.23 -19.16 19.94
N LYS A 51 -1.00 -18.65 19.78
CA LYS A 51 -1.88 -18.97 18.64
C LYS A 51 -1.18 -18.74 17.28
N ILE A 52 -0.28 -17.77 17.24
CA ILE A 52 0.58 -17.48 16.09
C ILE A 52 1.44 -18.69 15.74
N ALA A 53 2.03 -19.33 16.74
CA ALA A 53 2.89 -20.49 16.55
C ALA A 53 2.13 -21.73 16.06
N GLU A 54 0.90 -21.95 16.52
CA GLU A 54 0.05 -23.03 16.02
C GLU A 54 -0.30 -22.85 14.53
N TYR A 55 -0.66 -21.62 14.15
CA TYR A 55 -0.88 -21.28 12.73
C TYR A 55 0.41 -21.41 11.91
N LEU A 56 1.54 -20.96 12.46
CA LEU A 56 2.85 -21.12 11.82
C LEU A 56 3.17 -22.60 11.62
N ALA A 57 3.00 -23.45 12.62
CA ALA A 57 3.33 -24.87 12.54
C ALA A 57 2.61 -25.59 11.40
N THR A 58 1.36 -25.19 11.11
CA THR A 58 0.53 -25.79 10.05
C THR A 58 0.72 -25.16 8.67
N ASN A 59 1.05 -23.87 8.61
CA ASN A 59 1.14 -23.09 7.36
C ASN A 59 2.56 -22.65 7.00
N TYR A 60 3.57 -23.21 7.67
CA TYR A 60 4.97 -22.86 7.46
C TYR A 60 5.52 -23.39 6.14
N VAL A 61 6.25 -22.53 5.44
CA VAL A 61 7.02 -22.86 4.24
C VAL A 61 8.47 -22.48 4.48
N ASN A 62 9.34 -23.48 4.54
CA ASN A 62 10.78 -23.22 4.62
C ASN A 62 11.29 -22.72 3.27
N CYS A 63 11.84 -21.50 3.25
CA CYS A 63 12.55 -20.99 2.07
C CYS A 63 14.05 -20.91 2.30
N ARG A 64 14.81 -21.09 1.23
CA ARG A 64 16.25 -20.84 1.25
C ARG A 64 16.54 -19.39 0.84
N GLY A 65 17.27 -18.67 1.70
CA GLY A 65 17.75 -17.32 1.42
C GLY A 65 16.65 -16.32 1.07
N VAL A 66 16.73 -15.72 -0.11
CA VAL A 66 15.83 -14.63 -0.57
C VAL A 66 14.56 -15.10 -1.26
N ASP A 67 14.37 -16.41 -1.43
CA ASP A 67 13.23 -16.94 -2.20
C ASP A 67 11.87 -16.63 -1.56
N CYS A 68 11.79 -16.57 -0.23
CA CYS A 68 10.58 -16.19 0.49
C CYS A 68 10.16 -14.76 0.11
N LEU A 69 11.08 -13.79 0.26
CA LEU A 69 10.79 -12.40 -0.05
C LEU A 69 10.43 -12.22 -1.53
N ARG A 70 11.13 -12.94 -2.43
CA ARG A 70 10.82 -12.94 -3.87
C ARG A 70 9.42 -13.47 -4.15
N ARG A 71 8.98 -14.55 -3.50
CA ARG A 71 7.63 -15.10 -3.66
C ARG A 71 6.56 -14.17 -3.09
N THR A 72 6.79 -13.57 -1.92
CA THR A 72 5.87 -12.55 -1.36
C THR A 72 5.64 -11.41 -2.35
N VAL A 73 6.69 -10.93 -3.01
CA VAL A 73 6.60 -9.80 -3.93
C VAL A 73 6.02 -10.21 -5.30
N LEU A 74 6.54 -11.28 -5.90
CA LEU A 74 6.21 -11.65 -7.29
C LEU A 74 5.00 -12.57 -7.41
N LYS A 75 4.91 -13.59 -6.55
CA LYS A 75 3.83 -14.58 -6.60
C LYS A 75 2.64 -14.21 -5.72
N LYS A 76 2.87 -13.40 -4.68
CA LYS A 76 1.85 -12.95 -3.72
C LYS A 76 1.10 -14.11 -3.04
N ASP A 77 1.75 -15.27 -2.94
CA ASP A 77 1.19 -16.51 -2.39
C ASP A 77 1.60 -16.76 -0.94
N LEU A 78 2.46 -15.89 -0.37
CA LEU A 78 2.95 -16.04 0.99
C LEU A 78 3.31 -14.72 1.68
N ALA A 79 3.13 -14.69 3.00
CA ALA A 79 3.69 -13.69 3.89
C ALA A 79 5.07 -14.14 4.39
N THR A 80 6.08 -13.26 4.39
CA THR A 80 7.45 -13.62 4.79
C THR A 80 7.78 -13.09 6.17
N ILE A 81 8.31 -13.96 7.04
CA ILE A 81 9.03 -13.57 8.26
C ILE A 81 10.51 -13.47 7.91
N ALA A 82 11.08 -12.27 8.10
CA ALA A 82 12.50 -12.01 7.88
C ALA A 82 13.06 -11.08 8.95
N LEU A 83 14.37 -11.18 9.19
CA LEU A 83 15.09 -10.19 9.99
C LEU A 83 14.97 -8.83 9.30
N ASN A 84 14.65 -7.79 10.09
CA ASN A 84 14.52 -6.43 9.57
C ASN A 84 15.74 -6.00 8.75
N ALA A 85 16.95 -6.28 9.24
CA ALA A 85 18.19 -5.95 8.53
C ALA A 85 18.26 -6.61 7.14
N VAL A 86 17.85 -7.87 7.02
CA VAL A 86 17.82 -8.59 5.74
C VAL A 86 16.80 -7.96 4.80
N ALA A 87 15.58 -7.70 5.29
CA ALA A 87 14.53 -7.05 4.50
C ALA A 87 14.97 -5.66 3.99
N TYR A 88 15.63 -4.85 4.85
CA TYR A 88 16.16 -3.55 4.45
C TYR A 88 17.31 -3.67 3.45
N SER A 89 18.27 -4.58 3.66
CA SER A 89 19.41 -4.75 2.75
C SER A 89 19.00 -5.20 1.34
N ARG A 90 17.88 -5.91 1.22
CA ARG A 90 17.35 -6.41 -0.07
C ARG A 90 16.24 -5.55 -0.64
N ARG A 91 15.90 -4.46 0.04
CA ARG A 91 14.77 -3.60 -0.32
C ARG A 91 14.83 -3.11 -1.77
N ASN A 92 16.00 -2.63 -2.19
CA ASN A 92 16.22 -2.10 -3.55
C ASN A 92 16.11 -3.17 -4.64
N ASN A 93 16.25 -4.45 -4.29
CA ASN A 93 16.06 -5.54 -5.25
C ASN A 93 14.57 -5.83 -5.52
N PHE A 94 13.67 -5.30 -4.67
CA PHE A 94 12.23 -5.47 -4.75
C PHE A 94 11.51 -4.13 -4.87
N SER A 95 12.16 -3.16 -5.51
CA SER A 95 11.54 -1.90 -5.91
C SER A 95 11.09 -1.96 -7.38
N GLU A 96 9.99 -1.29 -7.69
CA GLU A 96 9.56 -1.07 -9.06
C GLU A 96 10.58 -0.19 -9.80
N GLU A 97 11.04 -0.63 -10.97
CA GLU A 97 12.12 0.00 -11.73
C GLU A 97 11.83 1.47 -12.09
N LYS A 98 10.57 1.79 -12.40
CA LYS A 98 10.16 3.13 -12.85
C LYS A 98 9.93 4.12 -11.72
N THR A 99 9.44 3.64 -10.57
CA THR A 99 8.99 4.51 -9.47
C THR A 99 9.92 4.45 -8.26
N GLY A 100 10.83 3.46 -8.21
CA GLY A 100 11.62 3.15 -7.03
C GLY A 100 10.77 2.64 -5.85
N ARG A 101 9.48 2.35 -6.07
CA ARG A 101 8.54 2.00 -5.01
C ARG A 101 8.76 0.57 -4.54
N ILE A 102 8.84 0.40 -3.23
CA ILE A 102 8.99 -0.92 -2.62
C ILE A 102 7.70 -1.72 -2.75
N LEU A 103 7.84 -2.96 -3.20
CA LEU A 103 6.72 -3.83 -3.53
C LEU A 103 6.22 -4.70 -2.38
N PHE A 104 6.78 -4.54 -1.17
CA PHE A 104 6.34 -5.22 0.03
C PHE A 104 6.10 -4.23 1.16
N ASN A 105 5.12 -4.54 2.01
CA ASN A 105 4.83 -3.79 3.22
C ASN A 105 5.31 -4.55 4.46
N LYS A 106 5.75 -3.82 5.48
CA LYS A 106 6.10 -4.38 6.78
C LYS A 106 4.91 -4.25 7.72
N LEU A 107 4.51 -5.35 8.35
CA LEU A 107 3.54 -5.29 9.44
C LEU A 107 4.23 -4.76 10.71
N HIS A 108 3.80 -3.58 11.18
CA HIS A 108 4.34 -2.97 12.40
C HIS A 108 3.86 -3.68 13.68
N SER A 109 2.67 -4.27 13.62
CA SER A 109 2.02 -5.01 14.73
C SER A 109 2.76 -6.29 15.11
N LEU A 110 3.49 -6.90 14.16
CA LEU A 110 4.21 -8.17 14.35
C LEU A 110 5.72 -7.94 14.23
N SER A 111 6.32 -7.47 15.32
CA SER A 111 7.77 -7.40 15.42
C SER A 111 8.27 -8.26 16.58
N PHE A 112 9.02 -9.30 16.24
CA PHE A 112 9.71 -10.12 17.23
C PHE A 112 11.09 -9.53 17.50
N ARG A 113 11.42 -9.35 18.78
CA ARG A 113 12.77 -8.97 19.20
C ARG A 113 13.61 -10.23 19.32
N LYS A 114 14.47 -10.50 18.34
CA LYS A 114 15.51 -11.53 18.43
C LYS A 114 16.82 -10.85 18.83
N PRO A 115 17.41 -11.15 20.01
CA PRO A 115 18.72 -10.63 20.36
C PRO A 115 19.77 -11.19 19.39
N LEU A 116 20.75 -10.36 19.03
CA LEU A 116 21.95 -10.81 18.34
C LEU A 116 22.93 -11.32 19.40
N CYS A 117 23.23 -12.61 19.35
CA CYS A 117 24.10 -13.26 20.32
C CYS A 117 25.37 -13.79 19.64
N THR A 118 26.49 -13.67 20.35
CA THR A 118 27.75 -14.31 19.99
C THR A 118 27.93 -15.53 20.88
N PHE A 119 28.18 -16.69 20.29
CA PHE A 119 28.34 -17.93 21.04
C PHE A 119 29.82 -18.24 21.29
N PHE A 120 30.13 -18.63 22.53
CA PHE A 120 31.45 -19.13 22.92
C PHE A 120 31.28 -20.52 23.53
N ASN A 121 32.29 -21.38 23.32
CA ASN A 121 32.35 -22.65 24.05
C ASN A 121 32.43 -22.38 25.56
N LYS A 122 31.82 -23.27 26.35
CA LYS A 122 31.86 -23.16 27.81
C LYS A 122 33.33 -23.16 28.28
N GLY A 123 33.69 -22.15 29.08
CA GLY A 123 35.06 -21.98 29.59
C GLY A 123 36.05 -21.34 28.60
N HIS A 124 35.57 -20.79 27.47
CA HIS A 124 36.47 -20.14 26.51
C HIS A 124 37.20 -18.93 27.15
N PRO A 125 38.54 -18.85 27.09
CA PRO A 125 39.31 -17.85 27.83
C PRO A 125 39.05 -16.41 27.37
N LEU A 126 38.61 -16.22 26.13
CA LEU A 126 38.30 -14.89 25.59
C LEU A 126 36.91 -14.36 25.99
N TYR A 127 36.03 -15.20 26.55
CA TYR A 127 34.66 -14.77 26.85
C TYR A 127 34.59 -13.55 27.78
N PRO A 128 35.31 -13.52 28.94
CA PRO A 128 35.25 -12.36 29.84
C PRO A 128 35.81 -11.08 29.20
N LEU A 129 36.83 -11.21 28.35
CA LEU A 129 37.41 -10.08 27.63
C LEU A 129 36.45 -9.54 26.56
N TYR A 130 35.77 -10.44 25.85
CA TYR A 130 34.77 -10.10 24.86
C TYR A 130 33.56 -9.41 25.49
N ASP A 131 33.00 -9.98 26.55
CA ASP A 131 31.84 -9.43 27.27
C ASP A 131 32.12 -8.03 27.81
N ARG A 132 33.27 -7.84 28.48
CA ARG A 132 33.71 -6.52 28.95
C ARG A 132 33.88 -5.51 27.82
N SER A 133 34.42 -5.94 26.68
CA SER A 133 34.60 -5.06 25.51
C SER A 133 33.26 -4.69 24.89
N LEU A 134 32.33 -5.65 24.80
CA LEU A 134 30.99 -5.43 24.29
C LEU A 134 30.19 -4.46 25.18
N GLN A 135 30.29 -4.60 26.50
CA GLN A 135 29.70 -3.66 27.46
C GLN A 135 30.24 -2.24 27.25
N ARG A 136 31.56 -2.06 27.15
CA ARG A 136 32.17 -0.74 26.87
C ARG A 136 31.71 -0.14 25.54
N LEU A 137 31.56 -0.97 24.49
CA LEU A 137 31.03 -0.53 23.20
C LEU A 137 29.55 -0.13 23.27
N ALA A 138 28.76 -0.80 24.11
CA ALA A 138 27.38 -0.44 24.37
C ALA A 138 27.26 0.86 25.17
N GLU A 139 28.01 0.98 26.27
CA GLU A 139 28.04 2.15 27.16
C GLU A 139 28.54 3.42 26.46
N SER A 140 29.55 3.28 25.59
CA SER A 140 30.03 4.39 24.76
C SER A 140 29.07 4.82 23.64
N GLY A 141 27.98 4.06 23.41
CA GLY A 141 27.02 4.32 22.35
C GLY A 141 27.53 4.01 20.93
N ILE A 142 28.71 3.39 20.79
CA ILE A 142 29.28 3.03 19.48
C ILE A 142 28.37 2.06 18.75
N LEU A 143 27.84 1.04 19.44
CA LEU A 143 26.90 0.08 18.85
C LEU A 143 25.63 0.78 18.33
N MET A 144 25.09 1.72 19.10
CA MET A 144 23.92 2.50 18.70
C MET A 144 24.24 3.36 17.48
N LYS A 145 25.43 4.01 17.44
CA LYS A 145 25.88 4.80 16.29
C LYS A 145 26.01 3.95 15.03
N ILE A 146 26.57 2.74 15.13
CA ILE A 146 26.70 1.81 14.00
C ILE A 146 25.31 1.38 13.52
N TYR A 147 24.42 1.01 14.45
CA TYR A 147 23.05 0.64 14.13
C TYR A 147 22.30 1.79 13.42
N LEU A 148 22.34 3.00 13.98
CA LEU A 148 21.71 4.17 13.38
C LEU A 148 22.31 4.51 12.02
N LYS A 149 23.62 4.38 11.83
CA LYS A 149 24.27 4.58 10.52
C LYS A 149 23.78 3.56 9.51
N TYR A 150 23.70 2.28 9.89
CA TYR A 150 23.19 1.21 9.02
C TYR A 150 21.71 1.39 8.68
N VAL A 151 20.89 1.72 9.67
CA VAL A 151 19.46 1.97 9.46
C VAL A 151 19.27 3.22 8.60
N ARG A 152 19.96 4.32 8.89
CA ARG A 152 19.86 5.58 8.13
C ARG A 152 20.28 5.39 6.68
N THR A 153 21.38 4.70 6.41
CA THR A 153 21.84 4.44 5.03
C THR A 153 20.84 3.58 4.24
N ASN A 154 20.14 2.65 4.89
CA ASN A 154 19.15 1.80 4.23
C ASN A 154 17.72 2.38 4.21
N MET A 155 17.38 3.30 5.12
CA MET A 155 16.07 3.96 5.19
C MET A 155 16.01 5.29 4.42
N MET A 156 17.08 6.09 4.41
CA MET A 156 17.12 7.39 3.69
C MET A 156 17.21 7.24 2.17
N ASN A 157 17.43 6.02 1.67
CA ASN A 157 17.29 5.71 0.25
C ASN A 157 15.83 5.47 -0.14
N GLU A 158 14.87 5.62 0.77
CA GLU A 158 13.51 5.92 0.31
C GLU A 158 13.61 7.21 -0.49
N PRO A 159 13.33 7.19 -1.81
CA PRO A 159 13.03 8.44 -2.45
C PRO A 159 11.91 9.02 -1.60
N ILE A 160 12.20 10.14 -0.93
CA ILE A 160 11.16 10.95 -0.31
C ILE A 160 10.09 10.99 -1.38
N LEU A 161 8.90 10.49 -1.07
CA LEU A 161 7.80 10.36 -2.01
C LEU A 161 7.26 11.76 -2.40
N ASN A 162 8.16 12.72 -2.64
CA ASN A 162 8.07 13.82 -3.58
C ASN A 162 7.95 13.32 -5.03
N SER A 163 7.63 12.04 -5.24
CA SER A 163 6.83 11.62 -6.38
C SER A 163 5.55 12.44 -6.31
N THR A 164 5.54 13.58 -6.98
CA THR A 164 4.34 14.14 -7.57
C THR A 164 3.69 12.98 -8.32
N GLN A 165 2.73 12.30 -7.68
CA GLN A 165 1.96 11.27 -8.36
C GLN A 165 1.34 11.97 -9.56
N SER A 166 1.83 11.64 -10.75
CA SER A 166 1.26 12.16 -11.96
C SER A 166 -0.18 11.65 -11.99
N LEU A 167 -1.13 12.59 -11.96
CA LEU A 167 -2.54 12.24 -12.09
C LEU A 167 -2.70 11.51 -13.42
N ASN A 168 -2.89 10.20 -13.35
CA ASN A 168 -3.15 9.41 -14.53
C ASN A 168 -4.54 9.75 -15.08
N PHE A 169 -4.69 9.75 -16.40
CA PHE A 169 -5.95 10.05 -17.07
C PHE A 169 -7.09 9.14 -16.59
N GLY A 170 -6.77 7.91 -16.16
CA GLY A 170 -7.72 6.98 -15.55
C GLY A 170 -8.52 7.58 -14.38
N HIS A 171 -7.93 8.46 -13.59
CA HIS A 171 -8.62 9.11 -12.48
C HIS A 171 -9.62 10.18 -12.92
N MET A 172 -9.50 10.69 -14.15
CA MET A 172 -10.40 11.69 -14.72
C MET A 172 -11.55 11.08 -15.55
N VAL A 173 -11.55 9.76 -15.78
CA VAL A 173 -12.57 9.11 -16.62
C VAL A 173 -13.97 9.28 -16.04
N ALA A 174 -14.16 9.00 -14.74
CA ALA A 174 -15.48 9.11 -14.10
C ALA A 174 -16.09 10.53 -14.19
N PRO A 175 -15.38 11.62 -13.82
CA PRO A 175 -15.93 12.97 -13.99
C PRO A 175 -16.16 13.35 -15.45
N LEU A 176 -15.32 12.90 -16.39
CA LEU A 176 -15.55 13.12 -17.82
C LEU A 176 -16.82 12.39 -18.32
N CYS A 177 -17.06 11.16 -17.87
CA CYS A 177 -18.29 10.42 -18.17
C CYS A 177 -19.52 11.09 -17.57
N MET A 178 -19.45 11.60 -16.33
CA MET A 178 -20.56 12.33 -15.71
C MET A 178 -20.86 13.62 -16.51
N TRP A 179 -19.82 14.33 -16.96
CA TRP A 179 -19.96 15.53 -17.78
C TRP A 179 -20.57 15.23 -19.16
N SER A 180 -20.15 14.14 -19.83
CA SER A 180 -20.69 13.75 -21.13
C SER A 180 -22.17 13.36 -21.06
N ILE A 181 -22.58 12.68 -19.98
CA ILE A 181 -24.00 12.39 -19.71
C ILE A 181 -24.79 13.69 -19.55
N GLY A 182 -24.28 14.65 -18.79
CA GLY A 182 -24.94 15.95 -18.59
C GLY A 182 -25.14 16.72 -19.89
N ILE A 183 -24.12 16.74 -20.77
CA ILE A 183 -24.24 17.37 -22.09
C ILE A 183 -25.28 16.66 -22.94
N THR A 184 -25.27 15.32 -22.94
CA THR A 184 -26.20 14.53 -23.75
C THR A 184 -27.64 14.79 -23.32
N LEU A 185 -27.92 14.82 -22.02
CA LEU A 185 -29.23 15.17 -21.49
C LEU A 185 -29.65 16.59 -21.86
N SER A 186 -28.75 17.57 -21.77
CA SER A 186 -29.01 18.97 -22.14
C SER A 186 -29.38 19.12 -23.63
N VAL A 187 -28.67 18.41 -24.50
CA VAL A 187 -28.96 18.38 -25.94
C VAL A 187 -30.33 17.74 -26.22
N ILE A 188 -30.65 16.64 -25.53
CA ILE A 188 -31.97 15.98 -25.65
C ILE A 188 -33.09 16.93 -25.22
N THR A 189 -32.94 17.62 -24.08
CA THR A 189 -33.95 18.58 -23.59
C THR A 189 -34.12 19.75 -24.55
N PHE A 190 -33.03 20.24 -25.15
CA PHE A 190 -33.07 21.33 -26.12
C PHE A 190 -33.86 20.94 -27.39
N PHE A 191 -33.61 19.75 -27.95
CA PHE A 191 -34.38 19.27 -29.10
C PHE A 191 -35.86 19.05 -28.75
N TYR A 192 -36.14 18.55 -27.56
CA TYR A 192 -37.51 18.37 -27.07
C TYR A 192 -38.26 19.71 -26.98
N GLU A 193 -37.62 20.76 -26.46
CA GLU A 193 -38.19 22.11 -26.39
C GLU A 193 -38.46 22.70 -27.77
N ILE A 194 -37.53 22.53 -28.74
CA ILE A 194 -37.75 22.98 -30.12
C ILE A 194 -38.99 22.31 -30.74
N ILE A 195 -39.16 21.01 -30.53
CA ILE A 195 -40.31 20.26 -31.07
C ILE A 195 -41.61 20.78 -30.45
N LEU A 196 -41.64 20.98 -29.13
CA LEU A 196 -42.80 21.54 -28.43
C LEU A 196 -43.13 22.96 -28.87
N ALA A 197 -42.12 23.83 -28.98
CA ALA A 197 -42.28 25.21 -29.44
C ALA A 197 -42.87 25.26 -30.86
N LYS A 198 -42.38 24.40 -31.75
CA LYS A 198 -42.92 24.27 -33.12
C LYS A 198 -44.38 23.83 -33.12
N ARG A 199 -44.75 22.85 -32.29
CA ARG A 199 -46.13 22.34 -32.19
C ARG A 199 -47.09 23.39 -31.65
N ASN A 200 -46.69 24.14 -30.63
CA ASN A 200 -47.47 25.24 -30.05
C ASN A 200 -47.64 26.41 -31.03
N PHE A 201 -46.62 26.72 -31.83
CA PHE A 201 -46.72 27.75 -32.86
C PHE A 201 -47.71 27.37 -33.96
N SER A 202 -47.73 26.10 -34.39
CA SER A 202 -48.69 25.61 -35.39
C SER A 202 -50.14 25.67 -34.88
N SER A 203 -50.41 25.33 -33.61
CA SER A 203 -51.76 25.42 -33.05
C SER A 203 -52.27 26.85 -32.95
N MET A 204 -51.41 27.81 -32.60
CA MET A 204 -51.76 29.24 -32.58
C MET A 204 -52.12 29.77 -33.98
N ASN A 205 -51.38 29.38 -35.02
CA ASN A 205 -51.69 29.83 -36.39
C ASN A 205 -53.02 29.25 -36.90
N LEU A 206 -53.34 28.00 -36.56
CA LEU A 206 -54.62 27.38 -36.93
C LEU A 206 -55.81 28.11 -36.29
N SER A 207 -55.67 28.48 -35.01
CA SER A 207 -56.70 29.23 -34.28
C SER A 207 -56.97 30.60 -34.88
N LYS A 208 -55.93 31.31 -35.36
CA LYS A 208 -56.09 32.63 -36.01
C LYS A 208 -56.76 32.51 -37.39
N GLY A 209 -56.47 31.46 -38.15
CA GLY A 209 -57.12 31.21 -39.44
C GLY A 209 -58.63 30.99 -39.31
N LEU A 210 -59.05 30.20 -38.31
CA LEU A 210 -60.47 29.91 -38.06
C LEU A 210 -61.27 31.15 -37.57
N SER A 211 -60.64 32.05 -36.82
CA SER A 211 -61.31 33.30 -36.40
C SER A 211 -61.53 34.29 -37.55
N SER A 212 -60.69 34.23 -38.60
CA SER A 212 -60.83 35.09 -39.79
C SER A 212 -61.97 34.64 -40.71
N PHE A 213 -62.40 33.38 -40.63
CA PHE A 213 -63.49 32.83 -41.45
C PHE A 213 -64.89 33.07 -40.87
N LYS A 214 -64.98 33.64 -39.65
CA LYS A 214 -66.25 33.89 -38.93
C LYS A 214 -66.73 35.36 -38.98
N LYS A 215 -66.08 36.21 -39.78
CA LYS A 215 -66.56 37.57 -40.11
C LYS A 215 -66.99 37.60 -41.56
#